data_AF-A0A1D3TN97-F1
#
_entry.id   AF-A0A1D3TN97-F1
#
_cell.length_a   1.000
_cell.length_b   1.000
_cell.length_c   1.000
_cell.angle_alpha   90.00
_cell.angle_beta   90.00
_cell.angle_gamma   90.00
#
_symmetry.space_group_name_H-M   'P 1'
#
loop_
_entity.id
_entity.type
_entity.pdbx_description
1 polymer ?
#
loop_
_entity_poly.entity_id
_entity_poly.type
_entity_poly.pdbx_seq_one_letter_code
_entity_poly.pdbx_strand_id
1 'polypeptide(L)'
;MRKIDFKTITQYTLLGALVFFAAGIASGLALLVSEGLIGFSVEGITGGLLFGFFIRKYFSMIRTMIAATISLVVGVFTGAFIGLLIYDGFGVPFLIMGFVALSVYRLIMGIKKEFVTFAIAGTVIFYLGNLLMDKINVWGGPFYEFVSNAAGESGFNVAIVALGAVFHGIAIGFGTGVYISRHAENGNK
;
A
#
# COMPACT_ATOMS: atom_id res chain seq x y z
N MET A 1 6.64 -19.92 21.52
CA MET A 1 6.20 -18.90 20.54
C MET A 1 6.61 -17.54 21.08
N ARG A 2 7.29 -16.67 20.30
CA ARG A 2 7.65 -15.32 20.77
C ARG A 2 6.38 -14.49 20.92
N LYS A 3 6.31 -13.63 21.95
CA LYS A 3 5.19 -12.71 22.13
C LYS A 3 5.21 -11.67 21.00
N ILE A 4 4.03 -11.39 20.48
CA ILE A 4 3.80 -10.33 19.50
C ILE A 4 3.47 -9.07 20.31
N ASP A 5 4.20 -7.99 20.04
CA ASP A 5 3.89 -6.66 20.56
C ASP A 5 2.91 -5.96 19.61
N PHE A 6 1.64 -5.95 20.03
CA PHE A 6 0.57 -5.29 19.29
C PHE A 6 0.81 -3.78 19.14
N LYS A 7 1.47 -3.12 20.10
CA LYS A 7 1.73 -1.69 20.02
C LYS A 7 2.62 -1.36 18.83
N THR A 8 3.70 -2.14 18.66
CA THR A 8 4.60 -2.02 17.51
C THR A 8 3.86 -2.22 16.18
N ILE A 9 3.03 -3.27 16.07
CA ILE A 9 2.26 -3.52 14.84
C ILE A 9 1.35 -2.34 14.53
N THR A 10 0.53 -1.92 15.50
CA THR A 10 -0.41 -0.80 15.31
C THR A 10 0.31 0.49 14.92
N GLN A 11 1.44 0.80 15.57
CA GLN A 11 2.22 1.99 15.25
C GLN A 11 2.72 1.98 13.79
N TYR A 12 3.28 0.86 13.32
CA TYR A 12 3.78 0.78 11.95
C TYR A 12 2.67 0.71 10.91
N THR A 13 1.52 0.10 11.22
CA THR A 13 0.34 0.12 10.36
C THR A 13 -0.21 1.54 10.18
N LEU A 14 -0.42 2.28 11.28
CA LEU A 14 -0.90 3.66 11.22
C LEU A 14 0.09 4.57 10.50
N LEU A 15 1.38 4.40 10.78
CA LEU A 15 2.43 5.15 10.10
C LEU A 15 2.44 4.87 8.60
N GLY A 16 2.32 3.59 8.20
CA GLY A 16 2.22 3.21 6.80
C GLY A 16 1.02 3.86 6.12
N ALA A 17 -0.15 3.82 6.74
CA ALA A 17 -1.36 4.48 6.25
C ALA A 17 -1.16 5.98 5.99
N LEU A 18 -0.60 6.70 6.98
CA LEU A 18 -0.40 8.15 6.90
C LEU A 18 0.63 8.54 5.84
N VAL A 19 1.75 7.81 5.79
CA VAL A 19 2.82 8.08 4.84
C VAL A 19 2.37 7.83 3.41
N PHE A 20 1.69 6.71 3.16
CA PHE A 20 1.23 6.39 1.81
C PHE A 20 0.00 7.21 1.40
N PHE A 21 -0.80 7.71 2.34
CA PHE A 21 -1.80 8.74 2.02
C PHE A 21 -1.13 10.00 1.43
N ALA A 22 -0.08 10.51 2.08
CA ALA A 22 0.67 11.65 1.58
C ALA A 22 1.35 11.35 0.23
N ALA A 23 1.90 10.13 0.08
CA ALA A 23 2.47 9.68 -1.20
C ALA A 23 1.42 9.55 -2.30
N GLY A 24 0.20 9.14 -1.96
CA GLY A 24 -0.92 9.04 -2.88
C GLY A 24 -1.46 10.40 -3.32
N ILE A 25 -1.38 11.44 -2.47
CA ILE A 25 -1.62 12.83 -2.91
C ILE A 25 -0.57 13.22 -3.96
N ALA A 26 0.71 12.99 -3.69
CA ALA A 26 1.79 13.29 -4.63
C ALA A 26 1.64 12.51 -5.95
N SER A 27 1.25 11.24 -5.86
CA SER A 27 0.95 10.38 -7.00
C SER A 27 -0.24 10.87 -7.81
N GLY A 28 -1.35 11.24 -7.14
CA GLY A 28 -2.52 11.80 -7.77
C GLY A 28 -2.20 13.09 -8.52
N LEU A 29 -1.42 14.00 -7.90
CA LEU A 29 -0.96 15.22 -8.56
C LEU A 29 -0.06 14.93 -9.77
N ALA A 30 0.81 13.92 -9.68
CA ALA A 30 1.61 13.48 -10.81
C ALA A 30 0.75 12.89 -11.94
N LEU A 31 -0.32 12.18 -11.61
CA LEU A 31 -1.25 11.61 -12.58
C LEU A 31 -2.06 12.67 -13.33
N LEU A 32 -2.27 13.85 -12.73
CA LEU A 32 -2.90 14.98 -13.44
C LEU A 32 -2.04 15.53 -14.58
N VAL A 33 -0.72 15.34 -14.53
CA VAL A 33 0.23 15.86 -15.54
C VAL A 33 0.85 14.76 -16.40
N SER A 34 0.75 13.50 -15.99
CA SER A 34 1.40 12.37 -16.63
C SER A 34 0.56 11.11 -16.47
N GLU A 35 0.29 10.41 -17.57
CA GLU A 35 -0.49 9.17 -17.53
C GLU A 35 0.31 7.96 -17.00
N GLY A 36 -0.42 6.95 -16.53
CA GLY A 36 0.08 5.58 -16.38
C GLY A 36 1.11 5.34 -15.26
N LEU A 37 2.20 4.66 -15.61
CA LEU A 37 3.19 4.10 -14.68
C LEU A 37 3.90 5.11 -13.78
N ILE A 38 3.95 6.37 -14.23
CA ILE A 38 4.64 7.43 -13.52
C ILE A 38 3.93 7.73 -12.20
N GLY A 39 2.60 7.73 -12.15
CA GLY A 39 1.84 7.89 -10.92
C GLY A 39 2.18 6.85 -9.86
N PHE A 40 2.13 5.57 -10.22
CA PHE A 40 2.48 4.48 -9.31
C PHE A 40 3.94 4.54 -8.85
N SER A 41 4.84 4.98 -9.73
CA SER A 41 6.26 5.16 -9.37
C SER A 41 6.44 6.29 -8.35
N VAL A 42 5.71 7.41 -8.48
CA VAL A 42 5.74 8.52 -7.52
C VAL A 42 5.19 8.10 -6.16
N GLU A 43 4.11 7.32 -6.13
CA GLU A 43 3.58 6.77 -4.86
C GLU A 43 4.64 5.90 -4.19
N GLY A 44 5.20 4.93 -4.92
CA GLY A 44 6.17 3.99 -4.39
C GLY A 44 7.47 4.65 -3.92
N ILE A 45 7.97 5.63 -4.67
CA ILE A 45 9.19 6.36 -4.32
C ILE A 45 8.95 7.21 -3.07
N THR A 46 7.92 8.06 -3.11
CA THR A 46 7.61 8.98 -2.01
C THR A 46 7.24 8.21 -0.73
N GLY A 47 6.32 7.24 -0.84
CA GLY A 47 5.87 6.43 0.27
C GLY A 47 6.99 5.56 0.83
N GLY A 48 7.82 4.96 -0.03
CA GLY A 48 8.94 4.14 0.38
C GLY A 48 10.08 4.93 1.03
N LEU A 49 10.37 6.15 0.58
CA LEU A 49 11.34 7.05 1.23
C LEU A 49 10.86 7.50 2.61
N LEU A 50 9.63 8.00 2.69
CA LEU A 50 9.04 8.47 3.93
C LEU A 50 8.90 7.33 4.94
N PHE A 51 8.39 6.16 4.54
CA PHE A 51 8.25 5.02 5.44
C PHE A 51 9.64 4.47 5.82
N GLY A 52 10.55 4.39 4.85
CA GLY A 52 11.95 4.04 5.02
C GLY A 52 12.65 4.90 6.08
N PHE A 53 12.38 6.20 6.12
CA PHE A 53 12.94 7.11 7.13
C PHE A 53 12.60 6.67 8.56
N PHE A 54 11.38 6.19 8.81
CA PHE A 54 10.94 5.76 10.14
C PHE A 54 11.41 4.36 10.51
N ILE A 55 11.57 3.46 9.53
CA ILE A 55 12.10 2.10 9.76
C ILE A 55 13.60 1.99 9.53
N ARG A 56 14.31 3.11 9.35
CA ARG A 56 15.73 3.15 8.96
C ARG A 56 16.68 2.42 9.91
N LYS A 57 16.26 2.21 11.16
CA LYS A 57 17.01 1.42 12.15
C LYS A 57 17.05 -0.07 11.80
N TYR A 58 16.10 -0.54 11.00
CA TYR A 58 15.92 -1.96 10.65
C TYR A 58 16.23 -2.23 9.17
N PHE A 59 15.97 -1.27 8.29
CA PHE A 59 16.13 -1.42 6.84
C PHE A 59 16.73 -0.18 6.21
N SER A 60 17.46 -0.34 5.10
CA SER A 60 17.98 0.79 4.32
C SER A 60 16.84 1.55 3.63
N MET A 61 16.87 2.89 3.69
CA MET A 61 15.88 3.74 3.02
C MET A 61 15.78 3.45 1.51
N ILE A 62 16.92 3.29 0.83
CA ILE A 62 16.95 2.99 -0.60
C ILE A 62 16.26 1.66 -0.89
N ARG A 63 16.50 0.65 -0.05
CA ARG A 63 15.86 -0.66 -0.21
C ARG A 63 14.35 -0.56 -0.01
N THR A 64 13.89 0.20 0.97
CA THR A 64 12.45 0.42 1.21
C THR A 64 11.78 1.16 0.06
N MET A 65 12.44 2.19 -0.49
CA MET A 65 11.99 2.91 -1.69
C MET A 65 11.83 1.97 -2.89
N ILE A 66 12.86 1.19 -3.19
CA ILE A 66 12.84 0.21 -4.29
C ILE A 66 11.75 -0.84 -4.05
N ALA A 67 11.66 -1.37 -2.83
CA ALA A 67 10.68 -2.39 -2.48
C ALA A 67 9.25 -1.87 -2.66
N ALA A 68 8.92 -0.69 -2.14
CA ALA A 68 7.59 -0.08 -2.26
C ALA A 68 7.22 0.22 -3.72
N THR A 69 8.19 0.71 -4.51
CA THR A 69 7.97 1.03 -5.92
C THR A 69 7.74 -0.20 -6.78
N ILE A 70 8.67 -1.16 -6.74
CA ILE A 70 8.58 -2.36 -7.57
C ILE A 70 7.38 -3.21 -7.16
N SER A 71 7.11 -3.35 -5.86
CA SER A 71 5.95 -4.12 -5.39
C SER A 71 4.63 -3.55 -5.88
N LEU A 72 4.43 -2.24 -5.79
CA LEU A 72 3.21 -1.60 -6.26
C LEU A 72 3.05 -1.79 -7.76
N VAL A 73 4.08 -1.46 -8.54
CA VAL A 73 4.04 -1.58 -10.00
C VAL A 73 3.73 -3.02 -10.43
N VAL A 74 4.46 -3.99 -9.90
CA VAL A 74 4.26 -5.42 -10.24
C VAL A 74 2.89 -5.90 -9.77
N GLY A 75 2.43 -5.48 -8.60
CA GLY A 75 1.12 -5.79 -8.05
C GLY A 75 -0.02 -5.26 -8.93
N VAL A 76 0.01 -3.97 -9.26
CA VAL A 76 -0.96 -3.31 -10.17
C VAL A 76 -1.01 -4.04 -11.50
N PHE A 77 0.15 -4.28 -12.13
CA PHE A 77 0.21 -4.98 -13.43
C PHE A 77 -0.38 -6.38 -13.37
N THR A 78 -0.03 -7.16 -12.35
CA THR A 78 -0.51 -8.53 -12.23
C THR A 78 -2.01 -8.56 -11.95
N GLY A 79 -2.50 -7.67 -11.08
CA GLY A 79 -3.93 -7.52 -10.79
C GLY A 79 -4.72 -7.12 -12.04
N ALA A 80 -4.25 -6.11 -12.78
CA ALA A 80 -4.88 -5.65 -14.01
C ALA A 80 -4.92 -6.73 -15.09
N PHE A 81 -3.81 -7.44 -15.32
CA PHE A 81 -3.75 -8.52 -16.30
C PHE A 81 -4.71 -9.66 -15.96
N ILE A 82 -4.80 -10.05 -14.69
CA ILE A 82 -5.76 -11.09 -14.28
C ILE A 82 -7.21 -10.58 -14.33
N GLY A 83 -7.45 -9.30 -14.05
CA GLY A 83 -8.77 -8.69 -14.28
C GLY A 83 -9.23 -8.75 -15.73
N LEU A 84 -8.31 -8.64 -16.69
CA LEU A 84 -8.63 -8.84 -18.12
C LEU A 84 -8.98 -10.30 -18.45
N LEU A 85 -8.41 -11.27 -17.74
CA LEU A 85 -8.63 -12.70 -17.97
C LEU A 85 -9.90 -13.24 -17.27
N ILE A 86 -10.30 -12.63 -16.15
CA ILE A 86 -11.42 -13.07 -15.32
C ILE A 86 -12.46 -11.94 -15.29
N TYR A 87 -13.23 -11.82 -16.36
CA TYR A 87 -14.18 -10.73 -16.60
C TYR A 87 -15.25 -10.60 -15.50
N ASP A 88 -15.68 -11.72 -14.89
CA ASP A 88 -16.75 -11.75 -13.88
C ASP A 88 -16.25 -11.79 -12.42
N GLY A 89 -14.94 -11.72 -12.20
CA GLY A 89 -14.32 -11.87 -10.88
C GLY A 89 -14.25 -10.57 -10.09
N PHE A 90 -15.38 -9.99 -9.66
CA PHE A 90 -15.37 -8.75 -8.88
C PHE A 90 -14.54 -8.92 -7.58
N GLY A 91 -13.52 -8.06 -7.41
CA GLY A 91 -12.60 -8.09 -6.26
C GLY A 91 -11.43 -9.09 -6.36
N VAL A 92 -11.45 -10.06 -7.29
CA VAL A 92 -10.35 -11.02 -7.51
C VAL A 92 -9.05 -10.32 -7.93
N PRO A 93 -9.07 -9.32 -8.85
CA PRO A 93 -7.88 -8.54 -9.20
C PRO A 93 -7.19 -7.91 -7.99
N PHE A 94 -7.96 -7.41 -7.02
CA PHE A 94 -7.43 -6.76 -5.82
C PHE A 94 -6.83 -7.75 -4.82
N LEU A 95 -7.41 -8.95 -4.68
CA LEU A 95 -6.84 -10.04 -3.87
C LEU A 95 -5.43 -10.41 -4.38
N ILE A 96 -5.30 -10.53 -5.69
CA ILE A 96 -4.06 -10.90 -6.38
C ILE A 96 -3.06 -9.74 -6.32
N MET A 97 -3.51 -8.53 -6.61
CA MET A 97 -2.69 -7.32 -6.51
C MET A 97 -2.04 -7.23 -5.13
N GLY A 98 -2.83 -7.35 -4.06
CA GLY A 98 -2.32 -7.32 -2.69
C GLY A 98 -1.36 -8.46 -2.37
N PHE A 99 -1.70 -9.68 -2.79
CA PHE A 99 -0.82 -10.86 -2.62
C PHE A 99 0.55 -10.62 -3.26
N VAL A 100 0.57 -10.21 -4.53
CA VAL A 100 1.78 -10.04 -5.33
C VAL A 100 2.60 -8.88 -4.80
N ALA A 101 1.98 -7.71 -4.57
CA ALA A 101 2.67 -6.54 -4.07
C ALA A 101 3.41 -6.86 -2.77
N LEU A 102 2.74 -7.41 -1.76
CA LEU A 102 3.37 -7.65 -0.47
C LEU A 102 4.36 -8.82 -0.50
N SER A 103 4.16 -9.80 -1.38
CA SER A 103 5.13 -10.88 -1.61
C SER A 103 6.44 -10.34 -2.20
N VAL A 104 6.35 -9.46 -3.20
CA VAL A 104 7.50 -8.80 -3.85
C VAL A 104 8.19 -7.82 -2.88
N TYR A 105 7.42 -7.00 -2.16
CA TYR A 105 7.94 -6.08 -1.16
C TYR A 105 8.80 -6.82 -0.13
N ARG A 106 8.24 -7.87 0.46
CA ARG A 106 8.92 -8.75 1.42
C ARG A 106 10.22 -9.34 0.86
N LEU A 107 10.16 -9.83 -0.39
CA LEU A 107 11.32 -10.43 -1.06
C LEU A 107 12.47 -9.42 -1.19
N ILE A 108 12.18 -8.21 -1.69
CA ILE A 108 13.18 -7.15 -1.86
C ILE A 108 13.73 -6.68 -0.49
N MET A 109 12.87 -6.65 0.53
CA MET A 109 13.28 -6.32 1.90
C MET A 109 14.16 -7.40 2.56
N GLY A 110 14.24 -8.61 1.98
CA GLY A 110 15.02 -9.73 2.50
C GLY A 110 14.34 -10.50 3.64
N ILE A 111 13.02 -10.37 3.79
CA ILE A 111 12.25 -10.96 4.88
C ILE A 111 11.86 -12.41 4.54
N LYS A 112 12.68 -13.38 4.94
CA LYS A 112 12.50 -14.79 4.56
C LYS A 112 11.36 -15.52 5.28
N LYS A 113 11.14 -15.24 6.57
CA LYS A 113 10.29 -16.09 7.46
C LYS A 113 8.82 -15.68 7.55
N GLU A 114 8.44 -14.52 7.02
CA GLU A 114 7.09 -13.97 7.19
C GLU A 114 6.29 -13.94 5.87
N PHE A 115 6.50 -14.93 4.99
CA PHE A 115 5.78 -14.98 3.70
C PHE A 115 4.27 -14.93 3.88
N VAL A 116 3.74 -15.84 4.70
CA VAL A 116 2.29 -15.99 4.92
C VAL A 116 1.69 -14.72 5.49
N THR A 117 2.37 -14.07 6.43
CA THR A 117 1.94 -12.80 7.02
C THR A 117 1.79 -11.71 5.97
N PHE A 118 2.82 -11.49 5.14
CA PHE A 118 2.79 -10.45 4.11
C PHE A 118 1.78 -10.76 3.01
N ALA A 119 1.72 -12.01 2.55
CA ALA A 119 0.78 -12.46 1.54
C ALA A 119 -0.67 -12.28 1.99
N ILE A 120 -1.04 -12.82 3.17
CA ILE A 120 -2.40 -12.72 3.71
C ILE A 120 -2.76 -11.26 4.01
N ALA A 121 -1.86 -10.49 4.62
CA ALA A 121 -2.10 -9.08 4.91
C ALA A 121 -2.38 -8.31 3.62
N GLY A 122 -1.54 -8.48 2.60
CA GLY A 122 -1.72 -7.86 1.30
C GLY A 122 -3.08 -8.22 0.68
N THR A 123 -3.38 -9.51 0.57
CA THR A 123 -4.64 -10.01 0.01
C THR A 123 -5.86 -9.43 0.73
N VAL A 124 -5.89 -9.53 2.07
CA VAL A 124 -7.04 -9.11 2.88
C VAL A 124 -7.21 -7.59 2.84
N ILE A 125 -6.14 -6.82 3.00
CA ILE A 125 -6.22 -5.36 3.09
C ILE A 125 -6.63 -4.74 1.76
N PHE A 126 -6.09 -5.22 0.63
CA PHE A 126 -6.49 -4.71 -0.69
C PHE A 126 -7.93 -5.06 -1.03
N TYR A 127 -8.38 -6.27 -0.71
CA TYR A 127 -9.76 -6.67 -0.93
C TYR A 127 -10.75 -5.89 -0.06
N LEU A 128 -10.46 -5.76 1.25
CA LEU A 128 -11.27 -4.95 2.15
C LEU A 128 -11.25 -3.48 1.75
N GLY A 129 -10.11 -2.97 1.26
CA GLY A 129 -10.00 -1.61 0.74
C GLY A 129 -10.93 -1.37 -0.43
N ASN A 130 -10.94 -2.27 -1.42
CA ASN A 130 -11.89 -2.20 -2.53
C ASN A 130 -13.35 -2.23 -2.05
N LEU A 131 -13.70 -3.18 -1.17
CA LEU A 131 -15.05 -3.27 -0.61
C LEU A 131 -15.45 -2.01 0.17
N LEU A 132 -14.52 -1.39 0.89
CA LEU A 132 -14.77 -0.15 1.61
C LEU A 132 -15.03 1.00 0.65
N MET A 133 -14.23 1.13 -0.41
CA MET A 133 -14.46 2.12 -1.46
C MET A 133 -15.84 1.95 -2.11
N ASP A 134 -16.22 0.72 -2.45
CA ASP A 134 -17.55 0.47 -3.01
C ASP A 134 -18.68 0.80 -2.02
N LYS A 135 -18.53 0.42 -0.74
CA LYS A 135 -19.54 0.67 0.29
C LYS A 135 -19.75 2.15 0.61
N ILE A 136 -18.69 2.95 0.61
CA ILE A 136 -18.80 4.40 0.81
C ILE A 136 -19.24 5.13 -0.47
N ASN A 137 -19.48 4.39 -1.56
CA ASN A 137 -19.85 4.92 -2.88
C ASN A 137 -18.93 6.08 -3.30
N VAL A 138 -17.60 5.87 -3.22
CA VAL A 138 -16.62 6.91 -3.59
C VAL A 138 -16.83 7.39 -5.02
N TRP A 139 -17.37 6.55 -5.90
CA TRP A 139 -17.46 6.77 -7.33
C TRP A 139 -18.64 7.68 -7.76
N GLY A 140 -19.63 7.91 -6.92
CA GLY A 140 -20.81 8.70 -7.31
C GLY A 140 -21.79 9.05 -6.18
N GLY A 141 -21.34 8.98 -4.92
CA GLY A 141 -22.14 9.30 -3.74
C GLY A 141 -21.75 10.62 -3.05
N PRO A 142 -22.15 10.83 -1.78
CA PRO A 142 -21.87 12.06 -1.04
C PRO A 142 -20.38 12.40 -0.95
N PHE A 143 -19.51 11.40 -0.98
CA PHE A 143 -18.06 11.63 -1.03
C PHE A 143 -17.63 12.28 -2.35
N TYR A 144 -18.07 11.73 -3.49
CA TYR A 144 -17.79 12.31 -4.81
C TYR A 144 -18.32 13.73 -4.88
N GLU A 145 -19.58 13.96 -4.50
CA GLU A 145 -20.18 15.29 -4.53
C GLU A 145 -19.42 16.28 -3.64
N PHE A 146 -19.08 15.88 -2.42
CA PHE A 146 -18.33 16.74 -1.49
C PHE A 146 -16.96 17.14 -2.07
N VAL A 147 -16.17 16.17 -2.53
CA VAL A 147 -14.82 16.45 -3.02
C VAL A 147 -14.85 17.19 -4.35
N SER A 148 -15.75 16.81 -5.27
CA SER A 148 -15.91 17.48 -6.56
C SER A 148 -16.40 18.92 -6.40
N ASN A 149 -17.28 19.21 -5.44
CA ASN A 149 -17.71 20.58 -5.14
C ASN A 149 -16.60 21.41 -4.50
N ALA A 150 -15.74 20.79 -3.68
CA ALA A 150 -14.67 21.50 -2.99
C ALA A 150 -13.42 21.75 -3.86
N ALA A 151 -13.09 20.78 -4.72
CA ALA A 151 -11.80 20.73 -5.42
C ALA A 151 -11.89 20.36 -6.91
N GLY A 152 -13.10 20.21 -7.46
CA GLY A 152 -13.34 19.80 -8.84
C GLY A 152 -13.02 18.32 -9.11
N GLU A 153 -13.26 17.88 -10.36
CA GLU A 153 -12.99 16.50 -10.79
C GLU A 153 -11.51 16.12 -10.65
N SER A 154 -10.59 17.06 -10.92
CA SER A 154 -9.16 16.85 -10.73
C SER A 154 -8.81 16.61 -9.26
N GLY A 155 -9.43 17.35 -8.33
CA GLY A 155 -9.25 17.14 -6.89
C GLY A 155 -9.81 15.79 -6.42
N PHE A 156 -10.93 15.36 -7.01
CA PHE A 156 -11.50 14.03 -6.77
C PHE A 156 -10.56 12.91 -7.20
N ASN A 157 -9.96 13.00 -8.39
CA ASN A 157 -8.99 12.01 -8.87
C ASN A 157 -7.78 11.90 -7.92
N VAL A 158 -7.25 13.02 -7.43
CA VAL A 158 -6.16 13.03 -6.44
C VAL A 158 -6.61 12.36 -5.13
N ALA A 159 -7.82 12.65 -4.66
CA ALA A 159 -8.36 12.08 -3.43
C ALA A 159 -8.56 10.56 -3.53
N ILE A 160 -9.05 10.04 -4.66
CA ILE A 160 -9.17 8.59 -4.88
C ILE A 160 -7.80 7.91 -4.81
N VAL A 161 -6.81 8.46 -5.50
CA VAL A 161 -5.44 7.89 -5.51
C VAL A 161 -4.86 7.91 -4.09
N ALA A 162 -5.04 9.01 -3.36
CA ALA A 162 -4.63 9.12 -1.96
C ALA A 162 -5.30 8.07 -1.06
N LEU A 163 -6.60 7.84 -1.23
CA LEU A 163 -7.34 6.81 -0.49
C LEU A 163 -6.90 5.40 -0.86
N GLY A 164 -6.67 5.11 -2.14
CA GLY A 164 -6.17 3.82 -2.61
C GLY A 164 -4.78 3.50 -2.01
N ALA A 165 -3.89 4.49 -1.99
CA ALA A 165 -2.55 4.36 -1.44
C ALA A 165 -2.55 4.04 0.07
N VAL A 166 -3.58 4.44 0.83
CA VAL A 166 -3.72 4.08 2.26
C VAL A 166 -3.68 2.57 2.45
N PHE A 167 -4.39 1.80 1.62
CA PHE A 167 -4.45 0.35 1.75
C PHE A 167 -3.09 -0.30 1.51
N HIS A 168 -2.36 0.21 0.53
CA HIS A 168 -0.98 -0.21 0.28
C HIS A 168 -0.09 0.08 1.49
N GLY A 169 -0.19 1.28 2.07
CA GLY A 169 0.52 1.67 3.28
C GLY A 169 0.18 0.83 4.50
N ILE A 170 -1.10 0.54 4.76
CA ILE A 170 -1.56 -0.33 5.85
C ILE A 170 -0.94 -1.72 5.70
N ALA A 171 -0.94 -2.28 4.48
CA ALA A 171 -0.40 -3.62 4.23
C ALA A 171 1.11 -3.70 4.45
N ILE A 172 1.87 -2.72 3.91
CA ILE A 172 3.31 -2.62 4.14
C ILE A 172 3.61 -2.42 5.63
N GLY A 173 2.88 -1.51 6.27
CA GLY A 173 3.03 -1.15 7.68
C GLY A 173 2.76 -2.33 8.61
N PHE A 174 1.68 -3.07 8.36
CA PHE A 174 1.33 -4.28 9.11
C PHE A 174 2.38 -5.37 8.95
N GLY A 175 2.75 -5.74 7.71
CA GLY A 175 3.74 -6.79 7.47
C GLY A 175 5.09 -6.46 8.10
N THR A 176 5.54 -5.21 7.94
CA THR A 176 6.80 -4.72 8.52
C THR A 176 6.72 -4.67 10.04
N GLY A 177 5.60 -4.23 10.61
CA GLY A 177 5.36 -4.19 12.05
C GLY A 177 5.40 -5.59 12.69
N VAL A 178 4.78 -6.59 12.04
CA VAL A 178 4.86 -7.99 12.51
C VAL A 178 6.29 -8.50 12.49
N TYR A 179 7.03 -8.23 11.41
CA TYR A 179 8.44 -8.61 11.32
C TYR A 179 9.28 -7.97 12.42
N ILE A 180 9.19 -6.65 12.59
CA ILE A 180 9.94 -5.90 13.61
C ILE A 180 9.59 -6.43 15.00
N SER A 181 8.30 -6.52 15.33
CA SER A 181 7.86 -7.02 16.63
C SER A 181 8.45 -8.40 16.97
N ARG A 182 8.60 -9.28 15.97
CA ARG A 182 9.10 -10.64 16.22
C ARG A 182 10.62 -10.75 16.20
N HIS A 183 11.32 -9.88 15.48
CA HIS A 183 12.72 -10.11 15.08
C HIS A 183 13.68 -8.97 15.46
N ALA A 184 13.19 -7.77 15.72
CA ALA A 184 14.02 -6.61 16.03
C ALA A 184 14.47 -6.53 17.51
N GLU A 185 13.77 -7.19 18.43
CA GLU A 185 14.17 -7.26 19.85
C GLU A 185 15.43 -8.11 20.09
N ASN A 186 15.97 -8.77 19.06
CA ASN A 186 17.16 -9.62 19.16
C ASN A 186 18.46 -8.96 18.66
N GLY A 187 18.42 -7.68 18.26
CA GLY A 187 19.58 -6.95 17.72
C GLY A 187 20.32 -6.03 18.71
N ASN A 188 19.85 -5.92 19.96
CA ASN A 188 20.59 -5.25 21.04
C ASN A 188 21.19 -6.30 21.98
N LYS A 189 22.24 -6.96 21.53
CA LYS A 189 23.36 -7.42 22.34
C LYS A 189 24.64 -7.21 21.54
#